data_AF-A0AAX1U928-F1
#
_entry.id   AF-A0AAX1U928-F1
#
_cell.length_a   1.000
_cell.length_b   1.000
_cell.length_c   1.000
_cell.angle_alpha   90.00
_cell.angle_beta   90.00
_cell.angle_gamma   90.00
#
_symmetry.space_group_name_H-M   'P 1'
#
loop_
_entity.id
_entity.type
_entity.pdbx_description
1 polymer ?
#
loop_
_entity_poly.entity_id
_entity_poly.type
_entity_poly.pdbx_seq_one_letter_code
_entity_poly.pdbx_strand_id
1 'polypeptide(L)'
;MAQFDSKSFNEKAFKYSVDRVPNMRMNEIKKSKALAANPEIKAVFANQNGTAYAKIAMRGLIDGEAVNYDGKTDIEASRTKTFERGVVVVGRAKAWIETDFSYEITGGVDFMQNVADQVAEYKDTLDQDTILAIMKGIFAMTTGNKNKEFVTKHTYDITERVEGNCGVATLNSATNQACGANKKKFTMIFAHSDVATNLENKRLIEHLKYTDENSVTRDLDLYTWNGKLLIVDDSMPVELIKAHYIKCNPTDPGALKVVADDATVNPGEIKIADTKITGIKAGEYVYYIADCNKYTSYALGTGSIDYEDVGVKHPYSMSRDEKTNGGEDTLYMRQRKVFAPFGLSYEKVNQASLSPTNEELSDGSNWSLVCSGEAKEADRSYINHKAIPLCRIISRG
;
A
#
# COMPACT_ATOMS: atom_id res chain seq x y z
N MET A 1 1.27 -24.05 -35.40
CA MET A 1 1.45 -24.68 -34.07
C MET A 1 0.08 -25.13 -33.62
N ALA A 2 -0.07 -26.43 -33.36
CA ALA A 2 -1.24 -26.89 -32.65
C ALA A 2 -1.05 -26.54 -31.17
N GLN A 3 -2.15 -26.19 -30.48
CA GLN A 3 -2.15 -25.96 -29.05
C GLN A 3 -2.93 -27.07 -28.38
N PHE A 4 -2.34 -27.68 -27.36
CA PHE A 4 -3.03 -28.57 -26.45
C PHE A 4 -2.90 -27.95 -25.06
N ASP A 5 -4.03 -27.64 -24.43
CA ASP A 5 -4.10 -26.99 -23.12
C ASP A 5 -3.22 -25.73 -22.99
N SER A 6 -3.38 -24.79 -23.93
CA SER A 6 -2.60 -23.52 -24.01
C SER A 6 -1.08 -23.68 -24.19
N LYS A 7 -0.58 -24.91 -24.33
CA LYS A 7 0.83 -25.20 -24.62
C LYS A 7 1.00 -25.36 -26.13
N SER A 8 1.93 -24.60 -26.70
CA SER A 8 2.28 -24.69 -28.11
C SER A 8 3.14 -25.92 -28.37
N PHE A 9 2.72 -26.76 -29.30
CA PHE A 9 3.52 -27.87 -29.82
C PHE A 9 3.56 -27.86 -31.36
N ASN A 10 4.58 -28.51 -31.92
CA ASN A 10 4.82 -28.54 -33.36
C ASN A 10 5.01 -30.00 -33.81
N GLU A 11 4.28 -30.42 -34.85
CA GLU A 11 4.23 -31.81 -35.33
C GLU A 11 5.53 -32.30 -36.01
N LYS A 12 6.51 -31.42 -36.27
CA LYS A 12 7.81 -31.79 -36.88
C LYS A 12 8.97 -31.20 -36.08
N ALA A 13 9.84 -32.08 -35.62
CA ALA A 13 10.91 -31.87 -34.64
C ALA A 13 11.85 -30.69 -34.97
N PHE A 14 12.15 -29.84 -33.96
CA PHE A 14 13.53 -29.48 -33.54
C PHE A 14 13.53 -28.61 -32.25
N LYS A 15 14.59 -28.80 -31.45
CA LYS A 15 15.04 -28.13 -30.19
C LYS A 15 14.14 -27.04 -29.59
N TYR A 16 13.44 -27.39 -28.50
CA TYR A 16 12.85 -26.44 -27.56
C TYR A 16 13.98 -25.60 -26.94
N SER A 17 14.14 -24.35 -27.35
CA SER A 17 14.85 -23.34 -26.54
C SER A 17 13.88 -22.93 -25.42
N VAL A 18 13.99 -23.59 -24.27
CA VAL A 18 13.20 -23.36 -23.05
C VAL A 18 13.73 -22.13 -22.31
N ASP A 19 13.81 -20.98 -22.99
CA ASP A 19 14.07 -19.73 -22.28
C ASP A 19 12.73 -19.19 -21.78
N ARG A 20 12.56 -19.26 -20.46
CA ARG A 20 11.35 -18.87 -19.72
C ARG A 20 11.08 -17.37 -19.88
N VAL A 21 9.80 -16.99 -20.01
CA VAL A 21 9.39 -15.59 -19.89
C VAL A 21 9.55 -15.16 -18.43
N PRO A 22 10.40 -14.16 -18.10
CA PRO A 22 10.56 -13.69 -16.74
C PRO A 22 9.29 -13.00 -16.26
N ASN A 23 8.97 -13.15 -14.96
CA ASN A 23 7.95 -12.33 -14.34
C ASN A 23 8.47 -10.89 -14.21
N MET A 24 7.62 -9.94 -14.60
CA MET A 24 7.99 -8.52 -14.66
C MET A 24 7.70 -7.77 -13.35
N ARG A 25 7.03 -8.38 -12.37
CA ARG A 25 6.70 -7.73 -11.09
C ARG A 25 7.84 -7.81 -10.09
N MET A 26 8.35 -6.67 -9.67
CA MET A 26 9.37 -6.57 -8.60
C MET A 26 8.64 -6.48 -7.24
N ASN A 27 8.57 -7.59 -6.51
CA ASN A 27 7.88 -7.65 -5.22
C ASN A 27 8.67 -6.98 -4.07
N GLU A 28 8.91 -5.66 -4.16
CA GLU A 28 9.88 -4.95 -3.32
C GLU A 28 9.34 -4.57 -1.94
N ILE A 29 8.02 -4.39 -1.79
CA ILE A 29 7.40 -4.06 -0.49
C ILE A 29 7.70 -5.12 0.57
N LYS A 30 7.62 -6.40 0.19
CA LYS A 30 7.88 -7.51 1.11
C LYS A 30 9.36 -7.61 1.51
N LYS A 31 10.27 -7.29 0.59
CA LYS A 31 11.73 -7.34 0.83
C LYS A 31 12.24 -6.15 1.64
N SER A 32 11.40 -5.13 1.82
CA SER A 32 11.74 -3.93 2.57
C SER A 32 11.74 -4.15 4.09
N LYS A 33 12.48 -3.30 4.81
CA LYS A 33 12.46 -3.25 6.29
C LYS A 33 11.18 -2.63 6.87
N ALA A 34 10.17 -2.37 6.04
CA ALA A 34 8.89 -1.84 6.52
C ALA A 34 8.12 -2.93 7.31
N LEU A 35 8.39 -4.21 7.00
CA LEU A 35 7.90 -5.36 7.73
C LEU A 35 8.85 -5.69 8.90
N ALA A 36 8.32 -5.79 10.11
CA ALA A 36 9.07 -6.24 11.29
C ALA A 36 8.38 -7.44 11.94
N ALA A 37 9.16 -8.44 12.35
CA ALA A 37 8.62 -9.59 13.08
C ALA A 37 8.22 -9.18 14.51
N ASN A 38 7.10 -9.71 15.00
CA ASN A 38 6.60 -9.39 16.33
C ASN A 38 6.35 -10.67 17.16
N PRO A 39 7.22 -10.97 18.15
CA PRO A 39 7.15 -12.21 18.90
C PRO A 39 5.89 -12.33 19.77
N GLU A 40 5.25 -11.21 20.16
CA GLU A 40 3.99 -11.25 20.92
C GLU A 40 2.83 -11.71 20.06
N ILE A 41 2.73 -11.22 18.82
CA ILE A 41 1.75 -11.68 17.83
C ILE A 41 1.92 -13.18 17.59
N LYS A 42 3.17 -13.63 17.42
CA LYS A 42 3.49 -15.05 17.27
C LYS A 42 3.02 -15.88 18.48
N ALA A 43 3.31 -15.41 19.70
CA ALA A 43 2.96 -16.13 20.92
C ALA A 43 1.44 -16.24 21.12
N VAL A 44 0.69 -15.19 20.78
CA VAL A 44 -0.78 -15.21 20.89
C VAL A 44 -1.39 -16.23 19.92
N PHE A 45 -0.89 -16.31 18.68
CA PHE A 45 -1.41 -17.24 17.69
C PHE A 45 -0.85 -18.67 17.79
N ALA A 46 0.30 -18.87 18.45
CA ALA A 46 0.91 -20.19 18.66
C ALA A 46 0.43 -20.89 19.93
N ASN A 47 0.16 -20.15 21.01
CA ASN A 47 -0.12 -20.74 22.34
C ASN A 47 -1.61 -20.76 22.72
N GLN A 48 -2.46 -19.99 22.05
CA GLN A 48 -3.90 -19.98 22.33
C GLN A 48 -4.65 -20.81 21.27
N ASN A 49 -5.36 -21.85 21.74
CA ASN A 49 -6.19 -22.70 20.88
C ASN A 49 -7.28 -21.85 20.20
N GLY A 50 -7.13 -21.53 18.90
CA GLY A 50 -8.25 -21.25 18.00
C GLY A 50 -8.50 -19.82 17.54
N THR A 51 -7.59 -18.86 17.67
CA THR A 51 -7.90 -17.47 17.30
C THR A 51 -7.39 -17.13 15.89
N ALA A 52 -8.30 -17.05 14.90
CA ALA A 52 -8.02 -16.35 13.63
C ALA A 52 -7.90 -14.83 13.81
N TYR A 53 -8.18 -14.33 15.01
CA TYR A 53 -8.15 -12.94 15.39
C TYR A 53 -7.85 -12.77 16.87
N ALA A 54 -6.99 -11.81 17.17
CA ALA A 54 -6.59 -11.49 18.53
C ALA A 54 -6.68 -9.98 18.77
N LYS A 55 -7.00 -9.62 20.02
CA LYS A 55 -6.87 -8.25 20.51
C LYS A 55 -5.65 -8.18 21.42
N ILE A 56 -4.72 -7.28 21.11
CA ILE A 56 -3.50 -7.04 21.87
C ILE A 56 -3.67 -5.74 22.65
N ALA A 57 -3.41 -5.79 23.94
CA ALA A 57 -3.48 -4.62 24.81
C ALA A 57 -2.16 -3.84 24.80
N MET A 58 -2.24 -2.52 24.62
CA MET A 58 -1.12 -1.59 24.72
C MET A 58 -1.32 -0.67 25.92
N ARG A 59 -0.26 -0.43 26.69
CA ARG A 59 -0.32 0.50 27.84
C ARG A 59 -0.33 1.94 27.34
N GLY A 60 -1.23 2.76 27.89
CA GLY A 60 -1.23 4.20 27.62
C GLY A 60 -0.08 4.93 28.30
N LEU A 61 0.23 6.11 27.77
CA LEU A 61 1.14 7.07 28.38
C LEU A 61 0.43 7.83 29.51
N ILE A 62 1.20 8.36 30.47
CA ILE A 62 0.71 9.27 31.50
C ILE A 62 0.28 10.60 30.84
N ASP A 63 -0.84 11.17 31.29
CA ASP A 63 -1.42 12.41 30.77
C ASP A 63 -1.81 13.34 31.93
N GLY A 64 -1.91 14.65 31.65
CA GLY A 64 -2.26 15.70 32.60
C GLY A 64 -1.31 16.90 32.52
N GLU A 65 -1.87 18.11 32.57
CA GLU A 65 -1.09 19.34 32.76
C GLU A 65 -0.72 19.51 34.24
N ALA A 66 0.50 19.98 34.51
CA ALA A 66 0.92 20.25 35.88
C ALA A 66 0.14 21.45 36.45
N VAL A 67 -0.64 21.22 37.51
CA VAL A 67 -1.28 22.30 38.26
C VAL A 67 -0.20 23.03 39.08
N ASN A 68 -0.26 24.36 39.09
CA ASN A 68 0.69 25.16 39.86
C ASN A 68 0.45 24.94 41.36
N TYR A 69 1.50 24.61 42.11
CA TYR A 69 1.40 24.31 43.54
C TYR A 69 1.33 25.61 44.36
N ASP A 70 0.18 26.29 44.31
CA ASP A 70 -0.04 27.62 44.89
C ASP A 70 -0.92 27.62 46.15
N GLY A 71 -1.32 26.44 46.63
CA GLY A 71 -2.13 26.26 47.83
C GLY A 71 -3.59 26.72 47.69
N LYS A 72 -4.06 27.04 46.48
CA LYS A 72 -5.45 27.40 46.17
C LYS A 72 -6.10 26.50 45.13
N THR A 73 -5.31 25.84 44.30
CA THR A 73 -5.79 24.92 43.27
C THR A 73 -5.66 23.46 43.71
N ASP A 74 -6.72 22.68 43.47
CA ASP A 74 -6.75 21.25 43.80
C ASP A 74 -5.91 20.45 42.80
N ILE A 75 -5.20 19.44 43.31
CA ILE A 75 -4.44 18.50 42.47
C ILE A 75 -5.39 17.38 42.02
N GLU A 76 -5.87 17.46 40.78
CA GLU A 76 -6.70 16.40 40.20
C GLU A 76 -5.84 15.24 39.69
N ALA A 77 -6.14 14.01 40.15
CA ALA A 77 -5.42 12.80 39.76
C ALA A 77 -6.06 12.13 38.54
N SER A 78 -5.28 11.90 37.48
CA SER A 78 -5.70 11.14 36.29
C SER A 78 -5.32 9.65 36.40
N ARG A 79 -6.05 8.78 35.67
CA ARG A 79 -5.73 7.34 35.53
C ARG A 79 -5.27 7.04 34.11
N THR A 80 -4.27 6.17 33.96
CA THR A 80 -3.81 5.70 32.64
C THR A 80 -4.80 4.72 32.02
N LYS A 81 -5.06 4.86 30.72
CA LYS A 81 -5.92 3.94 29.96
C LYS A 81 -5.12 2.85 29.26
N THR A 82 -5.81 1.74 28.94
CA THR A 82 -5.28 0.67 28.09
C THR A 82 -5.91 0.80 26.71
N PHE A 83 -5.10 0.61 25.68
CA PHE A 83 -5.51 0.64 24.29
C PHE A 83 -5.60 -0.78 23.74
N GLU A 84 -6.57 -1.05 22.86
CA GLU A 84 -6.74 -2.36 22.23
C GLU A 84 -6.41 -2.30 20.74
N ARG A 85 -5.67 -3.29 20.26
CA ARG A 85 -5.34 -3.47 18.84
C ARG A 85 -5.80 -4.82 18.34
N GLY A 86 -6.77 -4.82 17.43
CA GLY A 86 -7.23 -5.99 16.70
C GLY A 86 -6.26 -6.40 15.60
N VAL A 87 -5.89 -7.67 15.57
CA VAL A 87 -4.99 -8.28 14.60
C VAL A 87 -5.67 -9.52 14.01
N VAL A 88 -5.65 -9.66 12.69
CA VAL A 88 -6.30 -10.75 11.95
C VAL A 88 -5.29 -11.61 11.19
N VAL A 89 -5.53 -12.92 11.17
CA VAL A 89 -4.76 -13.88 10.36
C VAL A 89 -5.39 -13.98 8.98
N VAL A 90 -4.57 -13.75 7.95
CA VAL A 90 -4.97 -13.86 6.54
C VAL A 90 -4.50 -15.20 5.99
N GLY A 91 -5.46 -16.04 5.57
CA GLY A 91 -5.22 -17.30 4.88
C GLY A 91 -5.37 -17.13 3.37
N ARG A 92 -4.44 -17.70 2.60
CA ARG A 92 -4.51 -17.77 1.14
C ARG A 92 -4.12 -19.17 0.66
N ALA A 93 -4.78 -19.64 -0.40
CA ALA A 93 -4.50 -20.94 -1.02
C ALA A 93 -4.75 -20.87 -2.52
N LYS A 94 -4.01 -21.68 -3.28
CA LYS A 94 -4.18 -21.86 -4.72
C LYS A 94 -3.67 -23.26 -5.10
N ALA A 95 -4.09 -23.74 -6.26
CA ALA A 95 -3.63 -25.01 -6.81
C ALA A 95 -3.39 -24.84 -8.32
N TRP A 96 -2.50 -25.67 -8.84
CA TRP A 96 -2.20 -25.79 -10.25
C TRP A 96 -2.23 -27.26 -10.64
N ILE A 97 -2.74 -27.54 -11.83
CA ILE A 97 -2.92 -28.89 -12.35
C ILE A 97 -2.15 -29.01 -13.66
N GLU A 98 -1.52 -30.15 -13.88
CA GLU A 98 -0.83 -30.48 -15.12
C GLU A 98 -1.25 -31.87 -15.58
N THR A 99 -1.43 -32.04 -16.88
CA THR A 99 -1.84 -33.31 -17.50
C THR A 99 -0.62 -34.15 -17.88
N ASP A 100 -0.67 -35.45 -17.64
CA ASP A 100 0.42 -36.40 -17.95
C ASP A 100 0.69 -36.46 -19.46
N PHE A 101 -0.37 -36.37 -20.28
CA PHE A 101 -0.24 -36.38 -21.74
C PHE A 101 0.59 -35.19 -22.27
N SER A 102 0.58 -34.06 -21.57
CA SER A 102 1.38 -32.90 -21.95
C SER A 102 2.89 -33.12 -21.73
N TYR A 103 3.28 -33.96 -20.76
CA TYR A 103 4.66 -34.38 -20.55
C TYR A 103 5.14 -35.33 -21.67
N GLU A 104 4.29 -36.28 -22.06
CA GLU A 104 4.61 -37.27 -23.11
C GLU A 104 4.79 -36.63 -24.49
N ILE A 105 3.89 -35.70 -24.86
CA ILE A 105 3.92 -35.08 -26.20
C ILE A 105 5.03 -34.02 -26.36
N THR A 106 5.55 -33.47 -25.26
CA THR A 106 6.59 -32.42 -25.28
C THR A 106 8.01 -32.97 -25.13
N GLY A 107 8.17 -34.30 -25.17
CA GLY A 107 9.48 -34.95 -25.11
C GLY A 107 10.07 -35.01 -23.71
N GLY A 108 9.22 -35.13 -22.67
CA GLY A 108 9.65 -35.32 -21.28
C GLY A 108 9.98 -34.03 -20.53
N VAL A 109 9.39 -32.89 -20.92
CA VAL A 109 9.53 -31.63 -20.18
C VAL A 109 8.51 -31.60 -19.05
N ASP A 110 8.99 -31.60 -17.80
CA ASP A 110 8.14 -31.52 -16.62
C ASP A 110 7.68 -30.07 -16.36
N PHE A 111 6.45 -29.77 -16.75
CA PHE A 111 5.82 -28.47 -16.49
C PHE A 111 5.49 -28.27 -15.01
N MET A 112 5.30 -29.34 -14.22
CA MET A 112 5.07 -29.24 -12.78
C MET A 112 6.32 -28.74 -12.06
N GLN A 113 7.52 -29.14 -12.50
CA GLN A 113 8.78 -28.60 -11.98
C GLN A 113 8.90 -27.08 -12.24
N ASN A 114 8.50 -26.61 -13.43
CA ASN A 114 8.48 -25.18 -13.73
C ASN A 114 7.46 -24.42 -12.86
N VAL A 115 6.30 -25.00 -12.60
CA VAL A 115 5.33 -24.43 -11.65
C VAL A 115 5.93 -24.36 -10.24
N ALA A 116 6.59 -25.43 -9.79
CA ALA A 116 7.22 -25.50 -8.46
C ALA A 116 8.25 -24.38 -8.25
N ASP A 117 9.09 -24.12 -9.24
CA ASP A 117 10.11 -23.06 -9.19
C ASP A 117 9.50 -21.65 -9.09
N GLN A 118 8.26 -21.45 -9.56
CA GLN A 118 7.56 -20.16 -9.54
C GLN A 118 6.67 -19.94 -8.30
N VAL A 119 6.40 -20.99 -7.52
CA VAL A 119 5.47 -20.87 -6.37
C VAL A 119 5.98 -19.87 -5.32
N ALA A 120 7.29 -19.78 -5.12
CA ALA A 120 7.88 -18.82 -4.18
C ALA A 120 7.59 -17.38 -4.60
N GLU A 121 7.80 -17.06 -5.87
CA GLU A 121 7.56 -15.72 -6.42
C GLU A 121 6.06 -15.37 -6.45
N TYR A 122 5.21 -16.34 -6.78
CA TYR A 122 3.76 -16.15 -6.68
C TYR A 122 3.30 -15.79 -5.26
N LYS A 123 3.89 -16.42 -4.23
CA LYS A 123 3.58 -16.10 -2.83
C LYS A 123 3.99 -14.67 -2.47
N ASP A 124 5.12 -14.19 -3.00
CA ASP A 124 5.56 -12.82 -2.79
C ASP A 124 4.56 -11.81 -3.38
N THR A 125 4.06 -12.07 -4.59
CA THR A 125 3.04 -11.23 -5.24
C THR A 125 1.74 -11.22 -4.42
N LEU A 126 1.31 -12.38 -3.92
CA LEU A 126 0.09 -12.51 -3.13
C LEU A 126 0.16 -11.76 -1.79
N ASP A 127 1.33 -11.80 -1.14
CA ASP A 127 1.57 -11.05 0.09
C ASP A 127 1.54 -9.53 -0.18
N GLN A 128 2.16 -9.10 -1.28
CA GLN A 128 2.16 -7.69 -1.69
C GLN A 128 0.75 -7.17 -2.00
N ASP A 129 -0.05 -7.93 -2.75
CA ASP A 129 -1.45 -7.58 -3.02
C ASP A 129 -2.27 -7.43 -1.72
N THR A 130 -2.00 -8.30 -0.74
CA THR A 130 -2.64 -8.23 0.58
C THR A 130 -2.23 -6.97 1.34
N ILE A 131 -0.94 -6.59 1.31
CA ILE A 131 -0.45 -5.36 1.93
C ILE A 131 -1.07 -4.13 1.25
N LEU A 132 -1.13 -4.10 -0.08
CA LEU A 132 -1.76 -3.00 -0.82
C LEU A 132 -3.26 -2.88 -0.51
N ALA A 133 -3.97 -4.00 -0.37
CA ALA A 133 -5.37 -4.00 0.04
C ALA A 133 -5.56 -3.41 1.45
N ILE A 134 -4.72 -3.80 2.41
CA ILE A 134 -4.71 -3.23 3.77
C ILE A 134 -4.45 -1.72 3.73
N MET A 135 -3.45 -1.28 2.96
CA MET A 135 -3.13 0.14 2.79
C MET A 135 -4.32 0.92 2.22
N LYS A 136 -5.01 0.37 1.22
CA LYS A 136 -6.22 0.98 0.66
C LYS A 136 -7.33 1.12 1.71
N GLY A 137 -7.55 0.10 2.53
CA GLY A 137 -8.55 0.12 3.60
C GLY A 137 -8.26 1.19 4.67
N ILE A 138 -7.01 1.27 5.13
CA ILE A 138 -6.58 2.26 6.13
C ILE A 138 -6.84 3.69 5.64
N PHE A 139 -6.50 4.00 4.39
CA PHE A 139 -6.72 5.35 3.86
C PHE A 139 -8.17 5.59 3.40
N ALA A 140 -9.04 4.59 3.47
CA ALA A 140 -10.47 4.69 3.20
C ALA A 140 -11.32 4.79 4.49
N MET A 141 -10.69 4.89 5.67
CA MET A 141 -11.43 5.03 6.93
C MET A 141 -12.27 6.31 6.95
N THR A 142 -13.60 6.14 7.04
CA THR A 142 -14.56 7.26 7.11
C THR A 142 -15.30 7.33 8.44
N THR A 143 -15.17 6.31 9.28
CA THR A 143 -15.92 6.18 10.53
C THR A 143 -15.20 6.88 11.68
N GLY A 144 -15.84 7.88 12.30
CA GLY A 144 -15.32 8.58 13.48
C GLY A 144 -14.38 9.76 13.18
N ASN A 145 -14.45 10.79 14.02
CA ASN A 145 -13.77 12.08 13.75
C ASN A 145 -12.24 11.94 13.77
N LYS A 146 -11.70 11.10 14.65
CA LYS A 146 -10.25 10.88 14.78
C LYS A 146 -9.66 10.07 13.63
N ASN A 147 -10.42 9.12 13.09
CA ASN A 147 -10.00 8.37 11.90
C ASN A 147 -9.97 9.28 10.67
N LYS A 148 -10.98 10.14 10.48
CA LYS A 148 -10.98 11.18 9.43
C LYS A 148 -9.77 12.12 9.58
N GLU A 149 -9.50 12.58 10.80
CA GLU A 149 -8.33 13.42 11.09
C GLU A 149 -7.02 12.73 10.67
N PHE A 150 -6.86 11.43 10.96
CA PHE A 150 -5.72 10.65 10.51
C PHE A 150 -5.65 10.57 8.98
N VAL A 151 -6.73 10.20 8.29
CA VAL A 151 -6.75 10.05 6.83
C VAL A 151 -6.41 11.37 6.14
N THR A 152 -6.97 12.48 6.60
CA THR A 152 -6.68 13.82 6.04
C THR A 152 -5.24 14.26 6.31
N LYS A 153 -4.68 13.97 7.48
CA LYS A 153 -3.30 14.38 7.80
C LYS A 153 -2.23 13.48 7.18
N HIS A 154 -2.54 12.20 6.94
CA HIS A 154 -1.60 11.23 6.36
C HIS A 154 -1.79 11.04 4.85
N THR A 155 -2.81 11.68 4.24
CA THR A 155 -2.94 11.80 2.79
C THR A 155 -2.46 13.18 2.34
N TYR A 156 -1.42 13.20 1.52
CA TYR A 156 -0.96 14.41 0.84
C TYR A 156 -1.31 14.31 -0.65
N ASP A 157 -2.34 15.05 -1.06
CA ASP A 157 -2.78 15.09 -2.45
C ASP A 157 -2.32 16.39 -3.12
N ILE A 158 -1.59 16.25 -4.23
CA ILE A 158 -1.16 17.36 -5.08
C ILE A 158 -1.78 17.34 -6.47
N THR A 159 -2.67 16.39 -6.77
CA THR A 159 -3.26 16.25 -8.11
C THR A 159 -4.05 17.47 -8.56
N GLU A 160 -4.74 18.12 -7.61
CA GLU A 160 -5.53 19.34 -7.84
C GLU A 160 -4.69 20.63 -7.90
N ARG A 161 -3.35 20.53 -7.88
CA ARG A 161 -2.45 21.69 -8.05
C ARG A 161 -2.00 21.80 -9.50
N VAL A 162 -1.70 23.02 -9.95
CA VAL A 162 -1.16 23.27 -11.30
C VAL A 162 0.13 22.49 -11.53
N GLU A 163 1.06 22.54 -10.57
CA GLU A 163 2.19 21.59 -10.48
C GLU A 163 1.78 20.35 -9.69
N GLY A 164 1.14 19.40 -10.37
CA GLY A 164 0.66 18.16 -9.74
C GLY A 164 1.67 17.03 -9.68
N ASN A 165 2.90 17.29 -10.14
CA ASN A 165 3.97 16.30 -10.17
C ASN A 165 4.78 16.32 -8.88
N CYS A 166 5.38 15.18 -8.52
CA CYS A 166 6.31 15.12 -7.39
C CYS A 166 7.49 16.09 -7.60
N GLY A 167 7.83 16.83 -6.56
CA GLY A 167 8.82 17.90 -6.60
C GLY A 167 9.56 18.06 -5.27
N VAL A 168 10.43 19.06 -5.18
CA VAL A 168 11.42 19.23 -4.09
C VAL A 168 10.78 19.24 -2.70
N ALA A 169 9.63 19.91 -2.57
CA ALA A 169 8.95 20.07 -1.28
C ALA A 169 7.95 18.94 -0.97
N THR A 170 7.52 18.15 -1.96
CA THR A 170 6.40 17.20 -1.85
C THR A 170 6.58 16.24 -0.67
N LEU A 171 7.75 15.59 -0.58
CA LEU A 171 8.05 14.64 0.49
C LEU A 171 8.14 15.30 1.87
N ASN A 172 8.76 16.48 1.96
CA ASN A 172 8.93 17.18 3.22
C ASN A 172 7.59 17.69 3.75
N SER A 173 6.73 18.21 2.87
CA SER A 173 5.38 18.64 3.21
C SER A 173 4.49 17.47 3.64
N ALA A 174 4.51 16.37 2.90
CA ALA A 174 3.74 15.17 3.23
C ALA A 174 4.12 14.59 4.61
N THR A 175 5.43 14.41 4.86
CA THR A 175 5.91 13.85 6.12
C THR A 175 5.73 14.79 7.31
N ASN A 176 5.79 16.11 7.09
CA ASN A 176 5.51 17.11 8.11
C ASN A 176 4.01 17.19 8.43
N GLN A 177 3.13 17.07 7.45
CA GLN A 177 1.67 17.03 7.66
C GLN A 177 1.27 15.78 8.46
N ALA A 178 1.88 14.63 8.16
CA ALA A 178 1.61 13.37 8.83
C ALA A 178 2.11 13.35 10.29
N CYS A 179 3.41 13.59 10.51
CA CYS A 179 4.06 13.36 11.80
C CYS A 179 4.71 14.59 12.44
N GLY A 180 4.70 15.76 11.78
CA GLY A 180 5.31 16.98 12.28
C GLY A 180 6.80 16.81 12.63
N ALA A 181 7.16 17.13 13.88
CA ALA A 181 8.51 16.97 14.42
C ALA A 181 9.07 15.53 14.29
N ASN A 182 8.20 14.52 14.24
CA ASN A 182 8.59 13.11 14.12
C ASN A 182 8.84 12.65 12.67
N LYS A 183 9.02 13.56 11.70
CA LYS A 183 9.28 13.24 10.28
C LYS A 183 10.49 12.33 10.01
N LYS A 184 11.43 12.23 10.96
CA LYS A 184 12.60 11.34 10.87
C LYS A 184 12.22 9.85 10.95
N LYS A 185 11.02 9.51 11.43
CA LYS A 185 10.55 8.12 11.52
C LYS A 185 10.30 7.47 10.15
N PHE A 186 10.02 8.27 9.13
CA PHE A 186 9.89 7.77 7.75
C PHE A 186 11.28 7.47 7.18
N THR A 187 11.49 6.25 6.70
CA THR A 187 12.78 5.79 6.20
C THR A 187 12.73 5.33 4.75
N MET A 188 11.56 4.90 4.26
CA MET A 188 11.37 4.31 2.95
C MET A 188 10.18 4.94 2.22
N ILE A 189 10.24 4.96 0.89
CA ILE A 189 9.20 5.44 -0.01
C ILE A 189 9.04 4.43 -1.12
N PHE A 190 7.80 4.04 -1.41
CA PHE A 190 7.43 3.18 -2.52
C PHE A 190 6.73 4.02 -3.57
N ALA A 191 7.26 4.03 -4.79
CA ALA A 191 6.73 4.80 -5.90
C ALA A 191 6.74 3.98 -7.19
N HIS A 192 5.89 4.37 -8.13
CA HIS A 192 5.87 3.82 -9.48
C HIS A 192 7.09 4.31 -10.29
N SER A 193 7.53 3.55 -11.29
CA SER A 193 8.66 3.89 -12.17
C SER A 193 8.52 5.25 -12.85
N ASP A 194 7.32 5.61 -13.32
CA ASP A 194 7.03 6.94 -13.88
C ASP A 194 7.34 8.07 -12.88
N VAL A 195 7.04 7.87 -11.59
CA VAL A 195 7.30 8.85 -10.54
C VAL A 195 8.80 8.96 -10.25
N ALA A 196 9.50 7.83 -10.22
CA ALA A 196 10.94 7.81 -10.09
C ALA A 196 11.62 8.53 -11.27
N THR A 197 11.20 8.24 -12.50
CA THR A 197 11.70 8.87 -13.74
C THR A 197 11.51 10.39 -13.71
N ASN A 198 10.35 10.88 -13.27
CA ASN A 198 10.12 12.33 -13.16
C ASN A 198 11.01 13.00 -12.11
N LEU A 199 11.26 12.31 -10.99
CA LEU A 199 12.16 12.79 -9.95
C LEU A 199 13.62 12.75 -10.39
N GLU A 200 14.03 11.75 -11.18
CA GLU A 200 15.36 11.66 -11.82
C GLU A 200 15.58 12.80 -12.82
N ASN A 201 14.61 13.06 -13.69
CA ASN A 201 14.66 14.18 -14.64
C ASN A 201 14.86 15.53 -13.93
N LYS A 202 14.27 15.69 -12.74
CA LYS A 202 14.45 16.86 -11.87
C LYS A 202 15.71 16.83 -11.00
N ARG A 203 16.50 15.75 -11.07
CA ARG A 203 17.71 15.50 -10.24
C ARG A 203 17.44 15.54 -8.74
N LEU A 204 16.27 15.05 -8.32
CA LEU A 204 15.86 15.01 -6.91
C LEU A 204 16.16 13.68 -6.23
N ILE A 205 16.63 12.70 -6.98
CA ILE A 205 17.05 11.40 -6.52
C ILE A 205 18.56 11.27 -6.70
N GLU A 206 19.23 10.71 -5.70
CA GLU A 206 20.65 10.36 -5.76
C GLU A 206 20.81 8.83 -5.71
N HIS A 207 21.66 8.29 -6.57
CA HIS A 207 22.10 6.90 -6.51
C HIS A 207 23.05 6.70 -5.32
N LEU A 208 22.81 5.65 -4.53
CA LEU A 208 23.76 5.25 -3.49
C LEU A 208 25.05 4.74 -4.13
N LYS A 209 26.19 5.23 -3.65
CA LYS A 209 27.51 4.86 -4.16
C LYS A 209 28.13 3.81 -3.25
N TYR A 210 28.45 2.64 -3.81
CA TYR A 210 29.30 1.68 -3.11
C TYR A 210 30.75 1.91 -3.51
N THR A 211 31.61 2.11 -2.53
CA THR A 211 33.06 2.17 -2.73
C THR A 211 33.62 0.86 -2.20
N ASP A 212 34.13 0.03 -3.10
CA ASP A 212 34.85 -1.19 -2.74
C ASP A 212 36.22 -0.83 -2.12
N GLU A 213 36.87 -1.77 -1.44
CA GLU A 213 38.16 -1.61 -0.74
C GLU A 213 39.28 -1.06 -1.66
N ASN A 214 39.13 -1.23 -2.97
CA ASN A 214 40.02 -0.69 -4.01
C ASN A 214 39.68 0.75 -4.48
N SER A 215 38.85 1.50 -3.75
CA SER A 215 38.44 2.88 -4.10
C SER A 215 37.73 3.03 -5.45
N VAL A 216 37.19 1.93 -6.00
CA VAL A 216 36.35 1.96 -7.20
C VAL A 216 34.91 2.20 -6.76
N THR A 217 34.37 3.35 -7.15
CA THR A 217 32.98 3.71 -6.90
C THR A 217 32.09 3.10 -7.97
N ARG A 218 31.10 2.30 -7.57
CA ARG A 218 30.01 1.84 -8.43
C ARG A 218 28.70 2.42 -7.93
N ASP A 219 27.91 2.95 -8.84
CA ASP A 219 26.56 3.38 -8.54
C ASP A 219 25.70 2.13 -8.30
N LEU A 220 24.93 2.13 -7.21
CA LEU A 220 23.91 1.12 -6.93
C LEU A 220 22.58 1.60 -7.50
N ASP A 221 21.77 0.68 -8.00
CA ASP A 221 20.36 0.91 -8.40
C ASP A 221 19.45 1.08 -7.17
N LEU A 222 19.96 1.72 -6.12
CA LEU A 222 19.20 2.10 -4.93
C LEU A 222 19.12 3.62 -4.87
N TYR A 223 17.90 4.10 -4.96
CA TYR A 223 17.59 5.51 -5.00
C TYR A 223 17.41 6.08 -3.60
N THR A 224 17.86 7.31 -3.39
CA THR A 224 17.51 8.08 -2.18
C THR A 224 16.84 9.39 -2.54
N TRP A 225 15.76 9.71 -1.83
CA TRP A 225 15.05 10.98 -1.95
C TRP A 225 15.03 11.68 -0.59
N ASN A 226 15.71 12.83 -0.49
CA ASN A 226 15.89 13.59 0.77
C ASN A 226 16.36 12.71 1.96
N GLY A 227 17.29 11.79 1.71
CA GLY A 227 17.84 10.89 2.74
C GLY A 227 16.92 9.73 3.16
N LYS A 228 15.84 9.46 2.42
CA LYS A 228 14.98 8.27 2.56
C LYS A 228 15.21 7.35 1.37
N LEU A 229 15.15 6.03 1.59
CA LEU A 229 15.28 5.05 0.52
C LEU A 229 14.04 5.10 -0.38
N LEU A 230 14.23 5.27 -1.69
CA LEU A 230 13.18 5.15 -2.68
C LEU A 230 13.27 3.76 -3.30
N ILE A 231 12.13 3.06 -3.26
CA ILE A 231 11.92 1.71 -3.76
C ILE A 231 10.95 1.84 -4.94
N VAL A 232 11.30 1.27 -6.08
CA VAL A 232 10.60 1.50 -7.35
C VAL A 232 9.86 0.23 -7.73
N ASP A 233 8.54 0.32 -7.77
CA ASP A 233 7.68 -0.83 -8.03
C ASP A 233 6.50 -0.42 -8.93
N ASP A 234 6.39 -1.07 -10.09
CA ASP A 234 5.33 -0.83 -11.07
C ASP A 234 3.94 -1.28 -10.58
N SER A 235 3.88 -2.09 -9.52
CA SER A 235 2.62 -2.59 -8.96
C SER A 235 1.92 -1.58 -8.04
N MET A 236 2.41 -0.33 -7.97
CA MET A 236 1.78 0.73 -7.17
C MET A 236 0.44 1.18 -7.76
N PRO A 237 -0.55 1.61 -6.95
CA PRO A 237 -1.87 1.98 -7.46
C PRO A 237 -1.82 3.18 -8.41
N VAL A 238 -2.35 2.97 -9.63
CA VAL A 238 -2.53 3.99 -10.66
C VAL A 238 -4.02 4.12 -11.00
N GLU A 239 -4.54 5.34 -10.99
CA GLU A 239 -5.90 5.66 -11.40
C GLU A 239 -5.88 6.66 -12.55
N LEU A 240 -6.73 6.50 -13.56
CA LEU A 240 -6.83 7.47 -14.65
C LEU A 240 -7.72 8.64 -14.23
N ILE A 241 -7.17 9.86 -14.23
CA ILE A 241 -7.95 11.07 -14.06
C ILE A 241 -8.35 11.58 -15.44
N LYS A 242 -9.66 11.70 -15.67
CA LYS A 242 -10.19 12.36 -16.85
C LYS A 242 -9.97 13.87 -16.77
N ALA A 243 -9.89 14.48 -17.94
CA ALA A 243 -9.68 15.91 -18.07
C ALA A 243 -10.74 16.68 -17.29
N HIS A 244 -10.25 17.58 -16.43
CA HIS A 244 -11.09 18.41 -15.58
C HIS A 244 -10.38 19.74 -15.30
N TYR A 245 -11.17 20.72 -14.90
CA TYR A 245 -10.66 22.03 -14.52
C TYR A 245 -10.42 22.08 -13.02
N ILE A 246 -9.34 22.75 -12.61
CA ILE A 246 -9.03 23.04 -11.20
C ILE A 246 -8.99 24.55 -11.00
N LYS A 247 -9.27 25.02 -9.77
CA LYS A 247 -9.07 26.43 -9.43
C LYS A 247 -7.57 26.74 -9.38
N CYS A 248 -7.15 27.85 -9.97
CA CYS A 248 -5.75 28.26 -10.02
C CYS A 248 -5.61 29.76 -9.75
N ASN A 249 -4.36 30.20 -9.54
CA ASN A 249 -4.06 31.62 -9.41
C ASN A 249 -3.94 32.26 -10.81
N PRO A 250 -4.24 33.56 -10.95
CA PRO A 250 -4.09 34.28 -12.22
C PRO A 250 -2.65 34.31 -12.76
N THR A 251 -1.67 34.05 -11.90
CA THR A 251 -0.24 34.06 -12.25
C THR A 251 0.24 32.74 -12.86
N ASP A 252 -0.59 31.69 -12.84
CA ASP A 252 -0.18 30.37 -13.30
C ASP A 252 -0.20 30.31 -14.85
N PRO A 253 0.86 29.82 -15.51
CA PRO A 253 0.91 29.71 -16.97
C PRO A 253 -0.23 28.82 -17.49
N GLY A 254 -1.14 29.37 -18.30
CA GLY A 254 -2.29 28.64 -18.84
C GLY A 254 -3.58 28.76 -18.02
N ALA A 255 -3.63 29.67 -17.04
CA ALA A 255 -4.87 30.02 -16.33
C ALA A 255 -5.91 30.64 -17.28
N LEU A 256 -7.12 30.09 -17.28
CA LEU A 256 -8.30 30.59 -17.99
C LEU A 256 -9.20 31.36 -17.02
N LYS A 257 -9.65 32.54 -17.42
CA LYS A 257 -10.55 33.34 -16.58
C LYS A 257 -11.99 32.85 -16.73
N VAL A 258 -12.68 32.67 -15.61
CA VAL A 258 -14.08 32.24 -15.59
C VAL A 258 -14.99 33.43 -15.85
N VAL A 259 -15.84 33.31 -16.86
CA VAL A 259 -16.85 34.31 -17.25
C VAL A 259 -18.26 33.75 -17.05
N ALA A 260 -19.23 34.65 -16.90
CA ALA A 260 -20.63 34.27 -16.77
C ALA A 260 -21.13 33.51 -18.02
N ASP A 261 -22.13 32.65 -17.86
CA ASP A 261 -22.58 31.75 -18.93
C ASP A 261 -23.19 32.48 -20.13
N ASP A 262 -23.67 33.71 -19.91
CA ASP A 262 -24.23 34.62 -20.90
C ASP A 262 -23.18 35.50 -21.61
N ALA A 263 -21.91 35.46 -21.18
CA ALA A 263 -20.84 36.23 -21.77
C ALA A 263 -20.28 35.61 -23.07
N THR A 264 -19.85 36.47 -23.99
CA THR A 264 -19.08 36.06 -25.18
C THR A 264 -17.67 35.67 -24.75
N VAL A 265 -17.25 34.44 -25.07
CA VAL A 265 -15.98 33.88 -24.64
C VAL A 265 -14.84 34.38 -25.53
N ASN A 266 -13.87 35.09 -24.96
CA ASN A 266 -12.63 35.47 -25.65
C ASN A 266 -11.53 34.41 -25.48
N PRO A 267 -10.45 34.44 -26.29
CA PRO A 267 -9.31 33.55 -26.10
C PRO A 267 -8.71 33.72 -24.69
N GLY A 268 -8.69 32.64 -23.89
CA GLY A 268 -8.24 32.68 -22.49
C GLY A 268 -9.37 32.76 -21.46
N GLU A 269 -10.63 32.70 -21.89
CA GLU A 269 -11.81 32.69 -21.00
C GLU A 269 -12.59 31.38 -21.11
N ILE A 270 -13.35 31.03 -20.07
CA ILE A 270 -14.21 29.84 -20.03
C ILE A 270 -15.49 30.11 -19.24
N LYS A 271 -16.60 29.53 -19.68
CA LYS A 271 -17.89 29.68 -18.99
C LYS A 271 -17.96 28.85 -17.71
N ILE A 272 -18.72 29.32 -16.73
CA ILE A 272 -18.95 28.61 -15.46
C ILE A 272 -19.45 27.19 -15.72
N ALA A 273 -20.43 27.02 -16.60
CA ALA A 273 -21.01 25.73 -16.95
C ALA A 273 -19.99 24.72 -17.52
N ASP A 274 -19.00 25.21 -18.28
CA ASP A 274 -18.00 24.37 -18.94
C ASP A 274 -16.87 23.92 -17.98
N THR A 275 -16.63 24.68 -16.91
CA THR A 275 -15.65 24.29 -15.88
C THR A 275 -16.07 23.07 -15.08
N LYS A 276 -17.39 22.83 -14.91
CA LYS A 276 -17.97 21.76 -14.08
C LYS A 276 -17.48 21.75 -12.61
N ILE A 277 -16.96 22.87 -12.12
CA ILE A 277 -16.53 23.05 -10.72
C ILE A 277 -17.69 23.62 -9.90
N THR A 278 -18.03 22.99 -8.79
CA THR A 278 -19.07 23.50 -7.88
C THR A 278 -18.57 24.72 -7.10
N GLY A 279 -19.34 25.82 -7.12
CA GLY A 279 -19.05 27.03 -6.34
C GLY A 279 -17.95 27.93 -6.94
N ILE A 280 -17.68 27.86 -8.24
CA ILE A 280 -16.83 28.82 -8.94
C ILE A 280 -17.63 30.07 -9.31
N LYS A 281 -17.02 31.26 -9.17
CA LYS A 281 -17.66 32.54 -9.49
C LYS A 281 -16.99 33.19 -10.70
N ALA A 282 -17.74 34.01 -11.43
CA ALA A 282 -17.18 34.84 -12.49
C ALA A 282 -16.05 35.73 -11.91
N GLY A 283 -14.90 35.74 -12.58
CA GLY A 283 -13.68 36.43 -12.13
C GLY A 283 -12.64 35.56 -11.42
N GLU A 284 -12.97 34.30 -11.08
CA GLU A 284 -11.98 33.30 -10.65
C GLU A 284 -11.23 32.71 -11.85
N TYR A 285 -10.09 32.05 -11.62
CA TYR A 285 -9.27 31.45 -12.68
C TYR A 285 -9.22 29.93 -12.54
N VAL A 286 -9.23 29.23 -13.68
CA VAL A 286 -9.15 27.78 -13.76
C VAL A 286 -8.03 27.31 -14.66
N TYR A 287 -7.44 26.17 -14.34
CA TYR A 287 -6.42 25.53 -15.15
C TYR A 287 -6.97 24.22 -15.72
N TYR A 288 -6.76 23.99 -17.00
CA TYR A 288 -7.15 22.75 -17.67
C TYR A 288 -6.11 21.66 -17.40
N ILE A 289 -6.54 20.58 -16.74
CA ILE A 289 -5.75 19.37 -16.63
C ILE A 289 -6.21 18.41 -17.72
N ALA A 290 -5.30 18.02 -18.62
CA ALA A 290 -5.53 16.97 -19.59
C ALA A 290 -5.60 15.59 -18.92
N ASP A 291 -6.10 14.59 -19.65
CA ASP A 291 -6.11 13.20 -19.19
C ASP A 291 -4.71 12.79 -18.69
N CYS A 292 -4.63 12.39 -17.44
CA CYS A 292 -3.36 12.02 -16.80
C CYS A 292 -3.55 10.91 -15.77
N ASN A 293 -2.47 10.20 -15.50
CA ASN A 293 -2.44 9.14 -14.51
C ASN A 293 -2.19 9.73 -13.11
N LYS A 294 -2.93 9.24 -12.13
CA LYS A 294 -2.79 9.50 -10.71
C LYS A 294 -2.03 8.36 -10.07
N TYR A 295 -0.84 8.66 -9.59
CA TYR A 295 0.04 7.71 -8.92
C TYR A 295 -0.10 7.87 -7.41
N THR A 296 -0.25 6.74 -6.73
CA THR A 296 -0.23 6.67 -5.27
C THR A 296 1.12 6.14 -4.81
N SER A 297 1.89 6.99 -4.11
CA SER A 297 3.15 6.60 -3.46
C SER A 297 2.96 6.48 -1.94
N TYR A 298 3.66 5.54 -1.31
CA TYR A 298 3.58 5.31 0.13
C TYR A 298 4.91 5.59 0.82
N ALA A 299 4.91 6.42 1.86
CA ALA A 299 6.07 6.64 2.72
C ALA A 299 5.90 5.86 4.02
N LEU A 300 6.82 4.92 4.29
CA LEU A 300 6.81 4.01 5.42
C LEU A 300 8.02 4.21 6.35
N GLY A 301 7.81 4.01 7.64
CA GLY A 301 8.89 3.84 8.61
C GLY A 301 9.40 2.40 8.67
N THR A 302 10.57 2.22 9.27
CA THR A 302 11.08 0.88 9.60
C THR A 302 10.17 0.22 10.63
N GLY A 303 9.71 -1.01 10.36
CA GLY A 303 8.77 -1.73 11.22
C GLY A 303 7.39 -1.07 11.34
N SER A 304 6.95 -0.34 10.31
CA SER A 304 5.60 0.25 10.29
C SER A 304 4.48 -0.79 10.24
N ILE A 305 4.76 -1.99 9.75
CA ILE A 305 3.82 -3.10 9.63
C ILE A 305 4.46 -4.32 10.31
N ASP A 306 3.77 -4.89 11.29
CA ASP A 306 4.16 -6.16 11.88
C ASP A 306 3.84 -7.30 10.91
N TYR A 307 4.79 -8.21 10.72
CA TYR A 307 4.69 -9.40 9.89
C TYR A 307 4.93 -10.64 10.72
N GLU A 308 4.03 -11.62 10.66
CA GLU A 308 4.28 -12.92 11.27
C GLU A 308 3.71 -14.05 10.39
N ASP A 309 4.51 -15.10 10.20
CA ASP A 309 4.03 -16.34 9.58
C ASP A 309 3.52 -17.29 10.68
N VAL A 310 2.21 -17.54 10.66
CA VAL A 310 1.52 -18.39 11.65
C VAL A 310 1.68 -19.87 11.30
N GLY A 311 2.03 -20.18 10.05
CA GLY A 311 2.17 -21.53 9.56
C GLY A 311 0.84 -22.23 9.29
N VAL A 312 0.92 -23.27 8.48
CA VAL A 312 -0.19 -24.17 8.15
C VAL A 312 0.29 -25.62 8.25
N LYS A 313 -0.61 -26.54 8.60
CA LYS A 313 -0.26 -27.95 8.83
C LYS A 313 0.36 -28.64 7.60
N HIS A 314 -0.23 -28.42 6.42
CA HIS A 314 0.27 -28.92 5.14
C HIS A 314 0.36 -27.75 4.15
N PRO A 315 1.49 -27.02 4.14
CA PRO A 315 1.69 -25.85 3.27
C PRO A 315 1.72 -26.21 1.79
N TYR A 316 2.24 -27.40 1.47
CA TYR A 316 2.32 -27.94 0.13
C TYR A 316 1.80 -29.38 0.15
N SER A 317 1.06 -29.77 -0.89
CA SER A 317 0.65 -31.15 -1.10
C SER A 317 0.49 -31.41 -2.59
N MET A 318 0.87 -32.60 -3.03
CA MET A 318 0.61 -33.08 -4.39
C MET A 318 -0.45 -34.18 -4.35
N SER A 319 -1.32 -34.21 -5.35
CA SER A 319 -2.32 -35.27 -5.53
C SER A 319 -2.37 -35.64 -7.00
N ARG A 320 -2.43 -36.95 -7.26
CA ARG A 320 -2.59 -37.51 -8.60
C ARG A 320 -4.03 -37.99 -8.80
N ASP A 321 -4.62 -37.67 -9.93
CA ASP A 321 -5.89 -38.22 -10.40
C ASP A 321 -5.66 -39.00 -11.70
N GLU A 322 -5.70 -40.33 -11.61
CA GLU A 322 -5.50 -41.24 -12.76
C GLU A 322 -6.71 -41.32 -13.70
N LYS A 323 -7.89 -40.83 -13.26
CA LYS A 323 -9.15 -40.97 -14.00
C LYS A 323 -9.41 -39.79 -14.93
N THR A 324 -9.17 -38.58 -14.43
CA THR A 324 -9.52 -37.35 -15.17
C THR A 324 -8.48 -37.09 -16.27
N ASN A 325 -8.94 -36.76 -17.48
CA ASN A 325 -8.13 -36.36 -18.65
C ASN A 325 -6.91 -37.23 -19.00
N GLY A 326 -6.91 -38.51 -18.62
CA GLY A 326 -5.82 -39.46 -18.89
C GLY A 326 -4.65 -39.42 -17.90
N GLY A 327 -4.83 -38.80 -16.74
CA GLY A 327 -3.81 -38.64 -15.70
C GLY A 327 -3.48 -37.16 -15.49
N GLU A 328 -3.73 -36.64 -14.29
CA GLU A 328 -3.39 -35.27 -13.91
C GLU A 328 -2.75 -35.20 -12.52
N ASP A 329 -1.70 -34.39 -12.39
CA ASP A 329 -1.05 -34.07 -11.13
C ASP A 329 -1.44 -32.66 -10.69
N THR A 330 -1.89 -32.51 -9.43
CA THR A 330 -2.26 -31.23 -8.84
C THR A 330 -1.31 -30.86 -7.70
N LEU A 331 -0.67 -29.70 -7.81
CA LEU A 331 0.10 -29.06 -6.74
C LEU A 331 -0.77 -28.04 -6.00
N TYR A 332 -0.96 -28.24 -4.71
CA TYR A 332 -1.65 -27.31 -3.82
C TYR A 332 -0.64 -26.51 -2.99
N MET A 333 -0.87 -25.20 -2.85
CA MET A 333 -0.21 -24.40 -1.82
C MET A 333 -1.18 -23.66 -0.92
N ARG A 334 -0.79 -23.54 0.35
CA ARG A 334 -1.55 -22.88 1.42
C ARG A 334 -0.59 -22.05 2.27
N GLN A 335 -1.05 -20.88 2.73
CA GLN A 335 -0.31 -20.04 3.67
C GLN A 335 -1.25 -19.30 4.62
N ARG A 336 -0.76 -19.00 5.84
CA ARG A 336 -1.45 -18.19 6.85
C ARG A 336 -0.47 -17.20 7.46
N LYS A 337 -0.73 -15.91 7.26
CA LYS A 337 0.17 -14.83 7.67
C LYS A 337 -0.61 -13.72 8.34
N VAL A 338 0.09 -12.91 9.13
CA VAL A 338 -0.44 -11.72 9.77
C VAL A 338 0.31 -10.52 9.22
N PHE A 339 -0.45 -9.51 8.79
CA PHE A 339 0.06 -8.19 8.43
C PHE A 339 -0.72 -7.17 9.27
N ALA A 340 -0.06 -6.58 10.26
CA ALA A 340 -0.70 -5.66 11.19
C ALA A 340 0.03 -4.30 11.16
N PRO A 341 -0.57 -3.24 10.59
CA PRO A 341 -0.02 -1.89 10.65
C PRO A 341 0.03 -1.36 12.08
N PHE A 342 1.12 -0.71 12.47
CA PHE A 342 1.27 -0.14 13.82
C PHE A 342 0.28 1.01 14.06
N GLY A 343 -0.37 1.02 15.24
CA GLY A 343 -1.32 2.07 15.64
C GLY A 343 -2.71 1.99 14.99
N LEU A 344 -2.96 0.96 14.19
CA LEU A 344 -4.26 0.69 13.58
C LEU A 344 -4.80 -0.67 14.06
N SER A 345 -6.10 -0.73 14.25
CA SER A 345 -6.87 -1.87 14.74
C SER A 345 -7.84 -2.34 13.66
N TYR A 346 -7.89 -3.66 13.46
CA TYR A 346 -8.87 -4.29 12.59
C TYR A 346 -10.11 -4.71 13.41
N GLU A 347 -11.29 -4.21 13.05
CA GLU A 347 -12.53 -4.32 13.84
C GLU A 347 -13.54 -5.34 13.30
N LYS A 348 -13.33 -5.90 12.11
CA LYS A 348 -14.19 -6.95 11.52
C LYS A 348 -15.67 -6.58 11.39
N VAL A 349 -15.97 -5.31 11.15
CA VAL A 349 -17.36 -4.81 11.01
C VAL A 349 -18.09 -5.51 9.86
N ASN A 350 -17.43 -5.58 8.70
CA ASN A 350 -17.87 -6.21 7.47
C ASN A 350 -16.90 -7.34 7.07
N GLN A 351 -17.00 -8.49 7.75
CA GLN A 351 -16.24 -9.69 7.41
C GLN A 351 -17.14 -10.92 7.45
N ALA A 352 -17.26 -11.65 6.33
CA ALA A 352 -18.16 -12.80 6.23
C ALA A 352 -17.51 -14.11 6.73
N SER A 353 -16.23 -14.32 6.42
CA SER A 353 -15.52 -15.55 6.79
C SER A 353 -14.54 -15.31 7.94
N LEU A 354 -13.83 -16.32 8.44
CA LEU A 354 -12.80 -16.13 9.49
C LEU A 354 -11.51 -15.48 8.97
N SER A 355 -11.23 -15.61 7.66
CA SER A 355 -10.05 -15.06 6.98
C SER A 355 -10.49 -14.00 5.97
N PRO A 356 -10.10 -12.72 6.14
CA PRO A 356 -10.63 -11.66 5.30
C PRO A 356 -10.17 -11.77 3.85
N THR A 357 -11.04 -11.41 2.91
CA THR A 357 -10.69 -11.27 1.48
C THR A 357 -9.95 -9.94 1.23
N ASN A 358 -9.37 -9.76 0.03
CA ASN A 358 -8.71 -8.49 -0.29
C ASN A 358 -9.71 -7.33 -0.34
N GLU A 359 -10.94 -7.60 -0.77
CA GLU A 359 -12.04 -6.63 -0.81
C GLU A 359 -12.42 -6.19 0.60
N GLU A 360 -12.58 -7.14 1.53
CA GLU A 360 -12.87 -6.87 2.95
C GLU A 360 -11.73 -6.12 3.66
N LEU A 361 -10.47 -6.42 3.30
CA LEU A 361 -9.30 -5.69 3.80
C LEU A 361 -9.24 -4.26 3.26
N SER A 362 -9.74 -4.02 2.05
CA SER A 362 -9.78 -2.70 1.42
C SER A 362 -10.96 -1.83 1.86
N ASP A 363 -11.91 -2.39 2.61
CA ASP A 363 -13.03 -1.64 3.19
C ASP A 363 -12.55 -0.87 4.43
N GLY A 364 -12.59 0.46 4.36
CA GLY A 364 -12.18 1.33 5.45
C GLY A 364 -13.07 1.30 6.69
N SER A 365 -14.27 0.72 6.61
CA SER A 365 -15.13 0.53 7.78
C SER A 365 -14.60 -0.55 8.74
N ASN A 366 -13.76 -1.46 8.23
CA ASN A 366 -13.12 -2.53 9.00
C ASN A 366 -11.90 -2.07 9.80
N TRP A 367 -11.47 -0.83 9.63
CA TRP A 367 -10.28 -0.27 10.25
C TRP A 367 -10.63 0.87 11.19
N SER A 368 -9.90 0.95 12.31
CA SER A 368 -9.94 2.10 13.19
C SER A 368 -8.55 2.39 13.75
N LEU A 369 -8.32 3.63 14.17
CA LEU A 369 -7.16 3.92 15.02
C LEU A 369 -7.30 3.14 16.33
N VAL A 370 -6.16 2.64 16.81
CA VAL A 370 -6.08 1.98 18.13
C VAL A 370 -6.66 2.93 19.19
N CYS A 371 -7.67 2.45 19.89
CA CYS A 371 -8.42 3.22 20.87
C CYS A 371 -8.55 2.47 22.19
N SER A 372 -8.90 3.18 23.26
CA SER A 372 -9.31 2.57 24.51
C SER A 372 -10.70 1.94 24.36
N GLY A 373 -10.94 0.82 25.05
CA GLY A 373 -12.08 -0.07 24.82
C GLY A 373 -13.45 0.43 25.31
N GLU A 374 -13.64 1.72 25.55
CA GLU A 374 -14.92 2.26 26.05
C GLU A 374 -16.05 2.14 25.01
N ALA A 375 -17.29 2.00 25.48
CA ALA A 375 -18.46 1.77 24.62
C ALA A 375 -18.88 3.00 23.79
N LYS A 376 -18.64 4.22 24.30
CA LYS A 376 -18.99 5.47 23.62
C LYS A 376 -17.76 6.10 22.98
N GLU A 377 -17.87 6.54 21.72
CA GLU A 377 -16.76 7.17 20.97
C GLU A 377 -16.20 8.42 21.67
N ALA A 378 -17.05 9.20 22.33
CA ALA A 378 -16.65 10.41 23.05
C ALA A 378 -15.72 10.13 24.25
N ASP A 379 -15.80 8.92 24.82
CA ASP A 379 -15.01 8.52 25.98
C ASP A 379 -13.72 7.80 25.58
N ARG A 380 -13.57 7.46 24.28
CA ARG A 380 -12.39 6.76 23.76
C ARG A 380 -11.22 7.72 23.61
N SER A 381 -10.09 7.30 24.15
CA SER A 381 -8.79 7.87 23.84
C SER A 381 -8.21 7.12 22.67
N TYR A 382 -7.53 7.84 21.76
CA TYR A 382 -6.91 7.26 20.56
C TYR A 382 -5.39 7.43 20.62
N ILE A 383 -4.66 6.50 19.99
CA ILE A 383 -3.22 6.70 19.78
C ILE A 383 -2.98 8.00 19.02
N ASN A 384 -1.93 8.73 19.39
CA ASN A 384 -1.59 9.95 18.67
C ASN A 384 -1.20 9.59 17.23
N HIS A 385 -1.94 10.13 16.28
CA HIS A 385 -1.76 9.88 14.85
C HIS A 385 -0.31 10.12 14.38
N LYS A 386 0.41 11.07 14.99
CA LYS A 386 1.82 11.40 14.67
C LYS A 386 2.81 10.29 15.04
N ALA A 387 2.40 9.30 15.82
CA ALA A 387 3.22 8.15 16.16
C ALA A 387 3.28 7.11 15.05
N ILE A 388 2.30 7.12 14.13
CA ILE A 388 2.14 6.14 13.05
C ILE A 388 3.00 6.56 11.85
N PRO A 389 4.06 5.82 11.51
CA PRO A 389 4.96 6.19 10.41
C PRO A 389 4.41 5.67 9.07
N LEU A 390 3.20 6.13 8.70
CA LEU A 390 2.47 5.71 7.51
C LEU A 390 1.89 6.92 6.79
N CYS A 391 2.34 7.23 5.57
CA CYS A 391 1.82 8.35 4.79
C CYS A 391 1.62 7.96 3.33
N ARG A 392 0.60 8.54 2.69
CA ARG A 392 0.31 8.39 1.27
C ARG A 392 0.45 9.73 0.56
N ILE A 393 1.14 9.73 -0.57
CA ILE A 393 1.31 10.86 -1.48
C ILE A 393 0.59 10.52 -2.78
N ILE A 394 -0.27 11.44 -3.24
CA ILE A 394 -1.01 11.29 -4.49
C ILE A 394 -0.54 12.38 -5.45
N SER A 395 -0.07 11.99 -6.63
CA SER A 395 0.52 12.91 -7.62
C SER A 395 0.19 12.50 -9.07
N ARG A 396 0.41 13.40 -10.03
CA ARG A 396 0.24 13.16 -11.47
C ARG A 396 1.49 12.61 -12.17
N GLY A 397 2.50 12.23 -11.39
CA GLY A 397 3.80 11.76 -11.88
C GLY A 397 4.96 12.40 -11.15
#